data_AF-A0AAN8WM83-F1
#
_entry.id   AF-A0AAN8WM83-F1
#
_cell.length_a   1.000
_cell.length_b   1.000
_cell.length_c   1.000
_cell.angle_alpha   90.00
_cell.angle_beta   90.00
_cell.angle_gamma   90.00
#
_symmetry.space_group_name_H-M   'P 1'
#
loop_
_entity.id
_entity.type
_entity.pdbx_description
1 polymer ?
#
loop_
_entity_poly.entity_id
_entity_poly.type
_entity_poly.pdbx_seq_one_letter_code
_entity_poly.pdbx_strand_id
1 'polypeptide(L)'
;MSRSVTVAVVYVMCVTSLSWRDALKAVRGARNVANPNVGFLRQLQDFESERLTEERRRLKAKYHNLTLEDEDEQMAKQFLASYYHSLSVGEMCEGNCPPGVACPRGLCHQPR
;
A
#
# COMPACT_ATOMS: atom_id res chain seq x y z
N MET A 1 -1.30 6.67 13.44
CA MET A 1 -2.13 6.05 12.38
C MET A 1 -1.32 5.04 11.57
N SER A 2 -1.08 3.83 12.09
CA SER A 2 -0.17 2.87 11.44
C SER A 2 -0.70 1.44 11.44
N ARG A 3 -1.30 0.99 12.54
CA ARG A 3 -1.80 -0.39 12.68
C ARG A 3 -2.86 -0.76 11.64
N SER A 4 -3.89 0.07 11.46
CA SER A 4 -4.95 -0.17 10.46
C SER A 4 -4.43 -0.13 9.03
N VAL A 5 -3.47 0.76 8.75
CA VAL A 5 -2.84 0.86 7.43
C VAL A 5 -2.11 -0.42 7.09
N THR A 6 -1.31 -0.96 8.03
CA THR A 6 -0.58 -2.22 7.80
C THR A 6 -1.51 -3.38 7.47
N VAL A 7 -2.61 -3.53 8.22
CA VAL A 7 -3.61 -4.59 7.95
C VAL A 7 -4.26 -4.42 6.58
N ALA A 8 -4.61 -3.18 6.20
CA ALA A 8 -5.15 -2.90 4.87
C ALA A 8 -4.15 -3.24 3.75
N VAL A 9 -2.86 -2.92 3.93
CA VAL A 9 -1.81 -3.28 2.96
C VAL A 9 -1.70 -4.80 2.83
N VAL A 10 -1.66 -5.54 3.95
CA VAL A 10 -1.63 -7.02 3.92
C VAL A 10 -2.82 -7.59 3.16
N TYR A 11 -4.03 -7.07 3.42
CA TYR A 11 -5.23 -7.51 2.70
C TYR A 11 -5.09 -7.31 1.19
N VAL A 12 -4.72 -6.10 0.75
CA VAL A 12 -4.51 -5.79 -0.68
C VAL A 12 -3.46 -6.72 -1.29
N MET A 13 -2.35 -6.99 -0.60
CA MET A 13 -1.34 -7.95 -1.08
C MET A 13 -1.94 -9.35 -1.27
N CYS A 14 -2.76 -9.82 -0.33
CA CYS A 14 -3.32 -11.17 -0.35
C CYS A 14 -4.40 -11.39 -1.43
N VAL A 15 -5.16 -10.36 -1.80
CA VAL A 15 -6.24 -10.48 -2.80
C VAL A 15 -5.85 -10.01 -4.20
N THR A 16 -4.66 -9.42 -4.36
CA THR A 16 -4.16 -8.94 -5.66
C THR A 16 -2.77 -9.51 -5.99
N SER A 17 -2.24 -9.18 -7.16
CA SER A 17 -0.88 -9.51 -7.59
C SER A 17 0.20 -8.57 -7.02
N LEU A 18 -0.18 -7.49 -6.33
CA LEU A 18 0.74 -6.42 -5.93
C LEU A 18 1.80 -6.85 -4.90
N SER A 19 2.98 -6.24 -5.00
CA SER A 19 4.03 -6.32 -3.98
C SER A 19 3.63 -5.54 -2.72
N TRP A 20 4.35 -5.70 -1.59
CA TRP A 20 4.07 -4.88 -0.41
C TRP A 20 4.27 -3.38 -0.68
N ARG A 21 5.24 -3.03 -1.55
CA ARG A 21 5.52 -1.64 -1.93
C ARG A 21 4.38 -1.08 -2.76
N ASP A 22 3.90 -1.82 -3.73
CA ASP A 22 2.83 -1.35 -4.61
C ASP A 22 1.46 -1.39 -3.92
N ALA A 23 1.21 -2.36 -3.03
CA ALA A 23 0.05 -2.36 -2.17
C ALA A 23 0.04 -1.15 -1.22
N LEU A 24 1.19 -0.78 -0.63
CA LEU A 24 1.30 0.44 0.17
C LEU A 24 1.05 1.70 -0.67
N LYS A 25 1.55 1.76 -1.91
CA LYS A 25 1.27 2.87 -2.83
C LYS A 25 -0.21 2.93 -3.20
N ALA A 26 -0.85 1.80 -3.49
CA ALA A 26 -2.29 1.73 -3.74
C ALA A 26 -3.08 2.27 -2.53
N VAL A 27 -2.77 1.82 -1.32
CA VAL A 27 -3.40 2.36 -0.09
C VAL A 27 -3.15 3.86 0.06
N ARG A 28 -1.97 4.37 -0.33
CA ARG A 28 -1.68 5.81 -0.36
C ARG A 28 -2.47 6.57 -1.43
N GLY A 29 -2.76 5.95 -2.57
CA GLY A 29 -3.63 6.52 -3.61
C GLY A 29 -5.06 6.76 -3.11
N ALA A 30 -5.57 5.87 -2.26
CA ALA A 30 -6.86 6.08 -1.57
C ALA A 30 -6.76 6.99 -0.33
N ARG A 31 -5.61 7.00 0.35
CA ARG A 31 -5.37 7.76 1.58
C ARG A 31 -3.93 8.25 1.67
N ASN A 32 -3.67 9.47 1.21
CA ASN A 32 -2.32 10.04 1.09
C ASN A 32 -1.50 10.03 2.41
N VAL A 33 -2.13 10.11 3.58
CA VAL A 33 -1.47 10.06 4.91
C VAL A 33 -1.08 8.65 5.39
N ALA A 34 -1.32 7.61 4.60
CA ALA A 34 -0.98 6.23 4.97
C ALA A 34 0.56 6.04 5.14
N ASN A 35 0.98 5.84 6.39
CA ASN A 35 2.40 5.75 6.74
C ASN A 35 2.66 4.73 7.87
N PRO A 36 2.87 3.44 7.53
CA PRO A 36 3.30 2.45 8.50
C PRO A 36 4.67 2.82 9.11
N ASN A 37 4.89 2.50 10.38
CA ASN A 37 6.21 2.63 10.99
C ASN A 37 7.21 1.61 10.40
N VAL A 38 8.51 1.84 10.60
CA VAL A 38 9.59 1.00 10.05
C VAL A 38 9.48 -0.46 10.45
N GLY A 39 9.04 -0.75 11.69
CA GLY A 39 8.82 -2.12 12.15
C GLY A 39 7.75 -2.85 11.33
N PHE A 40 6.64 -2.17 11.02
CA PHE A 40 5.61 -2.74 10.15
C PHE A 40 6.04 -2.84 8.69
N LEU A 41 6.83 -1.89 8.17
CA LEU A 41 7.38 -2.00 6.82
C LEU A 41 8.27 -3.25 6.68
N ARG A 42 9.08 -3.54 7.72
CA ARG A 42 9.87 -4.77 7.77
C ARG A 42 8.97 -6.01 7.82
N GLN A 43 7.95 -6.02 8.68
CA GLN A 43 7.00 -7.15 8.73
C GLN A 43 6.25 -7.37 7.41
N LEU A 44 5.94 -6.31 6.66
CA LEU A 44 5.33 -6.42 5.33
C LEU A 44 6.29 -7.05 4.31
N GLN A 45 7.57 -6.68 4.36
CA GLN A 45 8.61 -7.28 3.54
C GLN A 45 8.80 -8.76 3.89
N ASP A 46 8.92 -9.10 5.17
CA ASP A 46 9.08 -10.48 5.65
C ASP A 46 7.86 -11.33 5.23
N PHE A 47 6.64 -10.77 5.37
CA PHE A 47 5.40 -11.41 4.94
C PHE A 47 5.37 -11.69 3.43
N GLU A 48 5.83 -10.76 2.60
CA GLU A 48 5.94 -10.96 1.14
C GLU A 48 6.84 -12.15 0.80
N SER A 49 8.00 -12.28 1.47
CA SER A 49 8.95 -13.36 1.21
C SER A 49 8.52 -14.72 1.77
N GLU A 50 7.87 -14.73 2.94
CA GLU A 50 7.68 -15.97 3.72
C GLU A 50 6.28 -16.56 3.59
N ARG A 51 5.24 -15.73 3.44
CA ARG A 51 3.84 -16.16 3.68
C ARG A 51 2.85 -15.76 2.59
N LEU A 52 3.14 -14.71 1.81
CA LEU A 52 2.18 -14.14 0.87
C LEU A 52 1.66 -15.15 -0.16
N THR A 53 2.54 -15.98 -0.73
CA THR A 53 2.17 -17.00 -1.72
C THR A 53 1.18 -18.01 -1.15
N GLU A 54 1.41 -18.46 0.09
CA GLU A 54 0.52 -19.40 0.77
C GLU A 54 -0.83 -18.74 1.10
N GLU A 55 -0.82 -17.50 1.58
CA GLU A 55 -2.05 -16.77 1.90
C GLU A 55 -2.91 -16.49 0.66
N ARG A 56 -2.29 -16.12 -0.47
CA ARG A 56 -2.99 -16.01 -1.77
C ARG A 56 -3.66 -17.33 -2.13
N ARG A 57 -2.93 -18.45 -2.06
CA ARG A 57 -3.47 -19.78 -2.36
C ARG A 57 -4.62 -20.17 -1.42
N ARG A 58 -4.48 -19.89 -0.13
CA ARG A 58 -5.49 -20.15 0.90
C ARG A 58 -6.77 -19.36 0.65
N LEU A 59 -6.66 -18.07 0.33
CA LEU A 59 -7.83 -17.23 0.04
C LEU A 59 -8.54 -17.67 -1.24
N LYS A 60 -7.80 -17.91 -2.33
CA LYS A 60 -8.38 -18.43 -3.58
C LYS A 60 -9.11 -19.76 -3.38
N ALA A 61 -8.53 -20.68 -2.62
CA ALA A 61 -9.14 -21.97 -2.30
C ALA A 61 -10.39 -21.85 -1.43
N LYS A 62 -10.46 -20.82 -0.57
CA LYS A 62 -11.59 -20.61 0.35
C LYS A 62 -12.73 -19.82 -0.28
N TYR A 63 -12.40 -18.88 -1.16
CA TYR A 63 -13.33 -17.94 -1.78
C TYR A 63 -13.19 -18.03 -3.30
N HIS A 64 -13.69 -19.13 -3.88
CA HIS A 64 -13.65 -19.36 -5.34
C HIS A 64 -14.65 -18.45 -6.07
N ASN A 65 -14.33 -17.16 -6.22
CA ASN A 65 -15.09 -16.22 -7.04
C ASN A 65 -14.14 -15.41 -7.90
N LEU A 66 -13.94 -15.88 -9.14
CA LEU A 66 -13.04 -15.26 -10.12
C LEU A 66 -13.42 -13.80 -10.43
N THR A 67 -14.70 -13.46 -10.39
CA THR A 67 -15.17 -12.08 -10.61
C THR A 67 -14.65 -11.14 -9.51
N LEU A 68 -14.66 -11.58 -8.25
CA LEU A 68 -14.13 -10.78 -7.15
C LEU A 68 -12.61 -10.60 -7.25
N GLU A 69 -11.88 -11.63 -7.70
CA GLU A 69 -10.42 -11.51 -7.91
C GLU A 69 -10.09 -10.44 -8.95
N ASP A 70 -10.81 -10.42 -10.07
CA ASP A 70 -10.61 -9.44 -11.13
C ASP A 70 -11.03 -8.02 -10.73
N GLU A 71 -12.09 -7.89 -9.92
CA GLU A 71 -12.55 -6.61 -9.37
C GLU A 71 -11.54 -6.03 -8.36
N ASP A 72 -11.06 -6.85 -7.42
CA ASP A 72 -10.06 -6.44 -6.42
C ASP A 72 -8.75 -6.01 -7.11
N GLU A 73 -8.29 -6.77 -8.11
CA GLU A 73 -7.09 -6.46 -8.89
C GLU A 73 -7.24 -5.13 -9.65
N GLN A 74 -8.39 -4.90 -10.30
CA GLN A 74 -8.66 -3.66 -11.02
C GLN A 74 -8.74 -2.46 -10.08
N MET A 75 -9.42 -2.59 -8.94
CA MET A 75 -9.53 -1.52 -7.95
C MET A 75 -8.16 -1.13 -7.38
N ALA A 76 -7.32 -2.12 -7.04
CA ALA A 76 -5.98 -1.84 -6.54
C ALA A 76 -5.11 -1.14 -7.60
N LYS A 77 -5.22 -1.52 -8.88
CA LYS A 77 -4.56 -0.84 -9.99
C LYS A 77 -5.04 0.61 -10.16
N GLN A 78 -6.33 0.87 -10.00
CA GLN A 78 -6.88 2.22 -10.04
C GLN A 78 -6.30 3.09 -8.92
N PHE A 79 -6.26 2.59 -7.68
CA PHE A 79 -5.65 3.34 -6.58
C PHE A 79 -4.14 3.54 -6.77
N LEU A 80 -3.44 2.55 -7.32
CA LEU A 80 -2.03 2.70 -7.66
C LEU A 80 -1.82 3.77 -8.76
N ALA A 81 -2.71 3.85 -9.74
CA ALA A 81 -2.70 4.90 -10.74
C ALA A 81 -2.98 6.28 -10.12
N SER A 82 -3.94 6.40 -9.21
CA SER A 82 -4.20 7.63 -8.45
C SER A 82 -2.97 8.08 -7.66
N TYR A 83 -2.24 7.15 -7.03
CA TYR A 83 -0.98 7.46 -6.35
C TYR A 83 0.05 8.11 -7.29
N TYR A 84 0.30 7.50 -8.46
CA TYR A 84 1.26 8.04 -9.42
C TYR A 84 0.78 9.36 -10.04
N HIS A 85 -0.53 9.52 -10.25
CA HIS A 85 -1.09 10.79 -10.70
C HIS A 85 -0.83 11.90 -9.69
N SER A 86 -1.18 11.71 -8.41
CA SER A 86 -0.92 12.70 -7.35
C SER A 86 0.56 13.01 -7.17
N LEU A 87 1.46 12.03 -7.38
CA LEU A 87 2.90 12.29 -7.42
C LEU A 87 3.26 13.21 -8.60
N SER A 88 2.73 12.95 -9.80
CA SER A 88 3.05 13.72 -11.01
C SER A 88 2.60 15.18 -10.95
N VAL A 89 1.49 15.46 -10.25
CA VAL A 89 0.95 16.82 -10.08
C VAL A 89 1.45 17.52 -8.81
N GLY A 90 2.32 16.88 -8.02
CA GLY A 90 2.92 17.46 -6.81
C GLY A 90 2.02 17.49 -5.57
N GLU A 91 0.85 16.86 -5.63
CA GLU A 91 -0.09 16.72 -4.49
C GLU A 91 0.35 15.63 -3.49
N MET A 92 1.38 14.86 -3.83
CA MET A 92 1.94 13.81 -2.97
C MET A 92 3.47 13.80 -3.04
N CYS A 93 4.10 13.18 -2.04
CA CYS A 93 5.53 12.90 -2.04
C CYS A 93 5.81 11.45 -1.66
N GLU A 94 7.01 10.96 -1.98
CA GLU A 94 7.41 9.59 -1.63
C GLU A 94 7.93 9.43 -0.20
N GLY A 95 8.20 10.55 0.50
CA GLY A 95 8.75 10.54 1.88
C GLY A 95 10.16 11.11 1.99
N ASN A 96 10.73 11.56 0.87
CA ASN A 96 12.07 12.11 0.79
C ASN A 96 12.03 13.57 0.33
N CYS A 97 11.13 14.38 0.92
CA CYS A 97 11.08 15.81 0.59
C CYS A 97 12.40 16.49 0.95
N PRO A 98 12.90 17.43 0.12
CA PRO A 98 14.04 18.26 0.48
C PRO A 98 13.75 19.09 1.75
N PRO A 99 14.76 19.30 2.62
CA PRO A 99 14.61 20.20 3.78
C PRO A 99 14.17 21.60 3.34
N GLY A 100 13.26 22.21 4.09
CA GLY A 100 12.75 23.56 3.80
C GLY A 100 11.57 23.61 2.82
N VAL A 101 11.17 22.47 2.23
CA VAL A 101 9.98 22.38 1.38
C VAL A 101 8.78 21.89 2.19
N ALA A 102 7.62 22.53 2.02
CA ALA A 102 6.38 22.08 2.61
C ALA A 102 6.00 20.69 2.07
N CYS A 103 5.87 19.70 2.97
CA CYS A 103 5.50 18.36 2.57
C CYS A 103 4.01 18.32 2.18
N PRO A 104 3.65 17.92 0.95
CA PRO A 104 2.24 17.86 0.55
C PRO A 104 1.42 16.85 1.36
N ARG A 105 2.09 15.86 1.99
CA ARG A 105 1.46 14.91 2.92
C ARG A 105 1.48 15.34 4.39
N GLY A 106 2.25 16.37 4.74
CA GLY A 106 2.52 16.74 6.15
C GLY A 106 3.24 15.66 6.97
N LEU A 107 3.91 14.70 6.31
CA LEU A 107 4.56 13.56 6.95
C LEU A 107 6.09 13.65 6.97
N CYS A 108 6.70 14.33 5.99
CA CYS A 108 8.14 14.56 6.01
C CYS A 108 8.49 15.58 7.09
N HIS A 109 9.62 15.37 7.77
CA HIS A 109 10.17 16.28 8.79
C HIS A 109 9.30 16.47 10.05
N GLN A 110 8.47 15.49 10.41
CA GLN A 110 7.79 15.52 11.70
C GLN A 110 8.82 15.56 12.85
N PRO A 111 8.70 16.51 13.81
CA PRO A 111 9.55 16.52 15.00
C PRO A 111 9.35 15.20 15.75
N ARG A 112 10.45 14.54 16.13
CA ARG A 112 10.43 13.31 16.91
C ARG A 112 10.04 13.57 18.36
#